data_AF-A0A382XY33-F1
#
_entry.id   AF-A0A382XY33-F1
#
_cell.length_a   1.000
_cell.length_b   1.000
_cell.length_c   1.000
_cell.angle_alpha   90.00
_cell.angle_beta   90.00
_cell.angle_gamma   90.00
#
_symmetry.space_group_name_H-M   'P 1'
#
loop_
_entity.id
_entity.type
_entity.pdbx_description
1 polymer ?
#
loop_
_entity_poly.entity_id
_entity_poly.type
_entity_poly.pdbx_seq_one_letter_code
_entity_poly.pdbx_strand_id
1 'polypeptide(L)'
;MTDAMSVFSPVSASQEFDEIRISIASPEKIRSWSYGEVKKPETINYRTFKPEREGLFCAKIFGPIKDYECLCGKYKRMKHRGIVCEKCGVEVIQSKVRRERMGHIELAAPVAHIWFLKSLPSRIGLLLDMTLKAIERILYFENYVVTEPGLTALERNQTLTEDE
;
A
#
# COMPACT_ATOMS: atom_id res chain seq x y z
N MET A 1 21.49 1.73 42.74
CA MET A 1 21.95 2.86 41.90
C MET A 1 22.24 2.33 40.49
N THR A 2 21.21 1.96 39.74
CA THR A 2 21.34 1.38 38.39
C THR A 2 20.20 1.84 37.47
N ASP A 3 19.62 3.01 37.77
CA ASP A 3 18.41 3.49 37.09
C ASP A 3 18.53 4.98 36.76
N ALA A 4 19.63 5.35 36.10
CA ALA A 4 19.90 6.72 35.66
C ALA A 4 20.67 6.79 34.33
N MET A 5 20.65 5.74 33.51
CA MET A 5 21.46 5.67 32.27
C MET A 5 20.69 5.19 31.02
N SER A 6 19.37 5.37 30.95
CA SER A 6 18.61 5.16 29.70
C SER A 6 17.94 6.42 29.16
N VAL A 7 18.18 7.59 29.77
CA VAL A 7 17.50 8.85 29.41
C VAL A 7 18.20 9.58 28.23
N PHE A 8 19.42 9.16 27.87
CA PHE A 8 20.20 9.76 26.78
C PHE A 8 20.47 8.78 25.63
N SER A 9 19.45 8.06 25.16
CA SER A 9 19.57 7.53 23.79
C SER A 9 19.59 8.74 22.85
N PRO A 10 20.66 8.95 22.04
CA PRO A 10 20.67 10.03 21.09
C PRO A 10 19.43 9.88 20.21
N VAL A 11 18.67 10.97 20.08
CA VAL A 11 17.67 11.11 19.01
C VAL A 11 18.38 10.65 17.75
N SER A 12 17.89 9.57 17.14
CA SER A 12 18.48 9.02 15.92
C SER A 12 18.70 10.19 14.98
N ALA A 13 19.97 10.51 14.70
CA ALA A 13 20.31 11.55 13.75
C ALA A 13 19.47 11.28 12.50
N SER A 14 18.78 12.31 12.00
CA SER A 14 18.25 12.24 10.65
C SER A 14 19.39 11.74 9.78
N GLN A 15 19.26 10.54 9.23
CA GLN A 15 20.31 9.98 8.39
C GLN A 15 20.51 10.97 7.25
N GLU A 16 21.61 11.72 7.30
CA GLU A 16 22.03 12.54 6.19
C GLU A 16 22.31 11.57 5.04
N PHE A 17 21.63 11.78 3.92
CA PHE A 17 21.80 10.99 2.71
C PHE A 17 22.36 11.91 1.62
N ASP A 18 23.31 11.39 0.85
CA ASP A 18 23.95 12.15 -0.23
C ASP A 18 23.21 12.02 -1.57
N GLU A 19 22.43 10.94 -1.75
CA GLU A 19 21.78 10.61 -3.02
C GLU A 19 20.32 10.16 -2.86
N ILE A 20 19.49 10.47 -3.86
CA ILE A 20 18.10 10.02 -3.96
C ILE A 20 17.94 9.17 -5.22
N ARG A 21 17.40 7.96 -5.05
CA ARG A 21 17.05 7.06 -6.16
C ARG A 21 15.55 6.82 -6.22
N ILE A 22 15.00 6.83 -7.44
CA ILE A 22 13.63 6.39 -7.73
C ILE A 22 13.64 5.06 -8.49
N SER A 23 12.68 4.19 -8.18
CA SER A 23 12.52 2.88 -8.83
C SER A 23 11.06 2.42 -8.75
N ILE A 24 10.68 1.47 -9.60
CA ILE A 24 9.37 0.81 -9.54
C ILE A 24 9.33 -0.07 -8.28
N ALA A 25 8.23 0.00 -7.53
CA ALA A 25 8.02 -0.84 -6.36
C ALA A 25 7.44 -2.20 -6.77
N SER A 26 8.05 -3.29 -6.32
CA SER A 26 7.49 -4.63 -6.48
C SER A 26 6.32 -4.86 -5.51
N PRO A 27 5.42 -5.83 -5.77
CA PRO A 27 4.34 -6.16 -4.84
C PRO A 27 4.85 -6.51 -3.43
N GLU A 28 5.97 -7.23 -3.33
CA GLU A 28 6.61 -7.57 -2.04
C GLU A 28 7.09 -6.31 -1.32
N LYS A 29 7.67 -5.36 -2.05
CA LYS A 29 8.13 -4.09 -1.49
C LYS A 29 6.97 -3.24 -0.98
N ILE A 30 5.86 -3.17 -1.71
CA ILE A 30 4.64 -2.48 -1.25
C ILE A 30 4.11 -3.10 0.05
N ARG A 31 4.07 -4.44 0.13
CA ARG A 31 3.67 -5.15 1.37
C ARG A 31 4.64 -4.89 2.52
N SER A 32 5.93 -4.77 2.25
CA SER A 32 6.95 -4.46 3.28
C SER A 32 6.80 -3.09 3.93
N TRP A 33 6.23 -2.10 3.21
CA TRP A 33 5.93 -0.77 3.76
C TRP A 33 4.65 -0.73 4.56
N SER A 34 3.80 -1.75 4.40
CA SER A 34 2.47 -1.77 4.96
C SER A 34 2.43 -2.26 6.40
N TYR A 35 1.62 -1.59 7.21
CA TYR A 35 1.30 -2.01 8.58
C TYR A 35 0.01 -2.83 8.66
N GLY A 36 -0.66 -3.04 7.53
CA GLY A 36 -1.88 -3.83 7.46
C GLY A 36 -2.69 -3.59 6.19
N GLU A 37 -3.54 -4.56 5.91
CA GLU A 37 -4.46 -4.56 4.77
C GLU A 37 -5.75 -3.81 5.12
N VAL A 38 -6.17 -2.91 4.23
CA VAL A 38 -7.48 -2.25 4.29
C VAL A 38 -8.47 -3.09 3.50
N LYS A 39 -9.49 -3.61 4.18
CA LYS A 39 -10.49 -4.52 3.58
C LYS A 39 -11.81 -3.87 3.29
N LYS A 40 -12.12 -2.79 4.01
CA LYS A 40 -13.44 -2.19 3.96
C LYS A 40 -13.36 -0.70 3.63
N PRO A 41 -14.37 -0.15 2.95
CA PRO A 41 -14.37 1.25 2.54
C PRO A 41 -14.76 2.20 3.67
N GLU A 42 -15.19 1.71 4.84
CA GLU A 42 -15.67 2.61 5.89
C GLU A 42 -14.55 3.46 6.49
N THR A 43 -14.93 4.66 6.91
CA THR A 43 -13.99 5.66 7.41
C THR A 43 -14.08 5.77 8.93
N ILE A 44 -15.16 6.38 9.40
CA ILE A 44 -15.46 6.61 10.81
C ILE A 44 -16.91 6.26 11.08
N ASN A 45 -17.17 5.84 12.31
CA ASN A 45 -18.51 5.60 12.78
C ASN A 45 -19.30 6.91 12.92
N TYR A 46 -20.50 6.98 12.34
CA TYR A 46 -21.29 8.21 12.31
C TYR A 46 -21.75 8.73 13.69
N ARG A 47 -21.92 7.85 14.70
CA ARG A 47 -22.34 8.27 16.05
C ARG A 47 -21.15 8.56 16.96
N THR A 48 -20.15 7.67 16.94
CA THR A 48 -19.05 7.73 17.92
C THR A 48 -17.84 8.50 17.41
N PHE A 49 -17.79 8.84 16.12
CA PHE A 49 -16.64 9.44 15.42
C PHE A 49 -15.34 8.63 15.58
N LYS A 50 -15.45 7.35 15.96
CA LYS A 50 -14.31 6.44 16.07
C LYS A 50 -14.03 5.81 14.70
N PRO A 51 -12.77 5.66 14.30
CA PRO A 51 -12.40 4.93 13.08
C PRO A 51 -12.90 3.49 13.12
N GLU A 52 -13.40 3.04 11.97
CA GLU A 52 -13.84 1.67 11.79
C GLU A 52 -12.67 0.70 11.69
N ARG A 53 -12.90 -0.56 12.11
CA ARG A 53 -11.88 -1.61 12.04
C ARG A 53 -11.71 -2.06 10.59
N GLU A 54 -10.45 -2.19 10.15
CA GLU A 54 -10.07 -2.57 8.77
C GLU A 54 -10.54 -1.58 7.69
N GLY A 55 -11.02 -0.40 8.10
CA GLY A 55 -11.37 0.71 7.24
C GLY A 55 -10.20 1.67 6.95
N LEU A 56 -10.48 2.71 6.16
CA LEU A 56 -9.48 3.67 5.66
C LEU A 56 -8.76 4.46 6.76
N PHE A 57 -9.36 4.60 7.94
CA PHE A 57 -8.75 5.32 9.07
C PHE A 57 -8.36 4.40 10.25
N CYS A 58 -8.38 3.08 10.04
CA CYS A 58 -8.23 2.08 11.10
C CYS A 58 -7.04 2.36 12.03
N ALA A 59 -7.30 2.49 13.33
CA ALA A 59 -6.26 2.77 14.31
C ALA A 59 -5.27 1.60 14.52
N LYS A 60 -5.68 0.37 14.18
CA LYS A 60 -4.79 -0.80 14.23
C LYS A 60 -3.67 -0.71 13.18
N ILE A 61 -4.02 -0.27 11.96
CA ILE A 61 -3.09 -0.18 10.83
C ILE A 61 -2.24 1.09 10.97
N PHE A 62 -2.90 2.25 11.05
CA PHE A 62 -2.22 3.53 10.96
C PHE A 62 -1.72 4.06 12.31
N GLY A 63 -2.18 3.51 13.44
CA GLY A 63 -1.80 3.94 14.79
C GLY A 63 -2.87 4.74 15.53
N PRO A 64 -2.61 5.14 16.78
CA PRO A 64 -3.60 5.72 17.68
C PRO A 64 -4.02 7.14 17.30
N ILE A 65 -5.25 7.53 17.67
CA ILE A 65 -5.79 8.89 17.41
C ILE A 65 -5.23 9.91 18.39
N LYS A 66 -5.03 9.49 19.64
CA LYS A 66 -4.51 10.30 20.74
C LYS A 66 -3.16 9.76 21.16
N ASP A 67 -2.27 10.66 21.57
CA ASP A 67 -0.93 10.27 22.00
C ASP A 67 -0.98 9.35 23.20
N TYR A 68 -0.28 8.22 23.11
CA TYR A 68 -0.15 7.24 24.19
C TYR A 68 -1.50 6.77 24.76
N GLU A 69 -2.52 6.64 23.90
CA GLU A 69 -3.84 6.11 24.26
C GLU A 69 -4.37 5.16 23.17
N CYS A 70 -4.77 3.96 23.58
CA CYS A 70 -5.39 3.00 22.67
C CYS A 70 -6.86 3.39 22.36
N LEU A 71 -7.41 2.93 21.22
CA LEU A 71 -8.74 3.32 20.75
C LEU A 71 -9.90 3.00 21.73
N CYS A 72 -9.78 1.91 22.50
CA CYS A 72 -10.81 1.52 23.46
C CYS A 72 -10.69 2.22 24.83
N GLY A 73 -9.60 2.95 25.07
CA GLY A 73 -9.33 3.63 26.34
C GLY A 73 -8.86 2.73 27.49
N LYS A 74 -8.61 1.43 27.26
CA LYS A 74 -8.08 0.51 28.29
C LYS A 74 -6.69 0.94 28.78
N TYR A 75 -5.78 1.17 27.83
CA TYR A 75 -4.44 1.67 28.08
C TYR A 75 -4.36 3.16 27.73
N LYS A 76 -3.94 3.96 28.70
CA LYS A 76 -3.80 5.42 28.63
C LYS A 76 -2.50 5.86 29.29
N ARG A 77 -1.98 7.01 28.83
CA ARG A 77 -0.77 7.69 29.33
C ARG A 77 0.52 6.95 28.93
N MET A 78 1.65 7.63 29.07
CA MET A 78 2.96 7.12 28.65
C MET A 78 3.43 5.84 29.35
N LYS A 79 2.87 5.50 30.53
CA LYS A 79 3.25 4.28 31.27
C LYS A 79 3.03 2.98 30.48
N HIS A 80 2.16 2.99 29.47
CA HIS A 80 1.85 1.83 28.63
C HIS A 80 2.45 1.95 27.22
N ARG A 81 3.44 2.83 27.02
CA ARG A 81 4.09 3.04 25.73
C ARG A 81 4.63 1.72 25.16
N GLY A 82 4.36 1.47 23.88
CA GLY A 82 4.80 0.26 23.17
C GLY A 82 3.92 -0.97 23.38
N ILE A 83 2.91 -0.91 24.26
CA ILE A 83 1.98 -2.04 24.46
C ILE A 83 0.93 -2.03 23.34
N VAL A 84 0.69 -3.20 22.75
CA VAL A 84 -0.44 -3.43 21.83
C VAL A 84 -1.66 -3.86 22.63
N CYS A 85 -2.78 -3.15 22.46
CA CYS A 85 -3.98 -3.45 23.22
C CYS A 85 -4.66 -4.74 22.75
N GLU A 86 -4.82 -5.72 23.65
CA GLU A 86 -5.54 -7.00 23.41
C GLU A 86 -6.95 -6.81 22.80
N LYS A 87 -7.67 -5.75 23.21
CA LYS A 87 -9.08 -5.55 22.82
C LYS A 87 -9.24 -4.92 21.43
N CYS A 88 -8.42 -3.92 21.11
CA CYS A 88 -8.56 -3.17 19.86
C CYS A 88 -7.38 -3.32 18.88
N GLY A 89 -6.30 -3.99 19.28
CA GLY A 89 -5.09 -4.18 18.49
C GLY A 89 -4.28 -2.91 18.26
N VAL A 90 -4.62 -1.79 18.92
CA VAL A 90 -3.94 -0.50 18.74
C VAL A 90 -2.73 -0.43 19.66
N GLU A 91 -1.59 -0.13 19.07
CA GLU A 91 -0.34 0.13 19.77
C GLU A 91 -0.35 1.51 20.44
N VAL A 92 0.12 1.57 21.68
CA VAL A 92 0.17 2.80 22.48
C VAL A 92 1.45 3.58 22.16
N ILE A 93 1.37 4.48 21.20
CA ILE A 93 2.48 5.31 20.70
C ILE A 93 1.98 6.74 20.40
N GLN A 94 2.86 7.61 19.91
CA GLN A 94 2.46 8.95 19.45
C GLN A 94 1.56 8.85 18.22
N SER A 95 0.54 9.70 18.14
CA SER A 95 -0.37 9.81 17.00
C SER A 95 0.33 10.27 15.71
N LYS A 96 1.52 10.90 15.82
CA LYS A 96 2.36 11.34 14.69
C LYS A 96 2.61 10.22 13.68
N VAL A 97 2.77 8.97 14.14
CA VAL A 97 3.01 7.80 13.29
C VAL A 97 1.92 7.57 12.23
N ARG A 98 0.70 8.09 12.44
CA ARG A 98 -0.38 8.03 11.43
C ARG A 98 -0.04 8.73 10.12
N ARG A 99 0.95 9.64 10.14
CA ARG A 99 1.45 10.34 8.96
C ARG A 99 2.58 9.59 8.26
N GLU A 100 3.12 8.55 8.90
CA GLU A 100 4.31 7.80 8.45
C GLU A 100 3.95 6.36 8.06
N ARG A 101 2.99 5.74 8.73
CA ARG A 101 2.55 4.36 8.46
C ARG A 101 1.72 4.28 7.18
N MET A 102 2.09 3.35 6.30
CA MET A 102 1.34 3.05 5.09
C MET A 102 0.43 1.82 5.27
N GLY A 103 -0.65 1.76 4.49
CA GLY A 103 -1.53 0.61 4.35
C GLY A 103 -1.47 0.08 2.92
N HIS A 104 -1.97 -1.14 2.69
CA HIS A 104 -2.12 -1.68 1.34
C HIS A 104 -3.53 -2.26 1.14
N ILE A 105 -3.89 -2.48 -0.12
CA ILE A 105 -5.09 -3.21 -0.55
C ILE A 105 -4.60 -4.29 -1.49
N GLU A 106 -4.99 -5.53 -1.22
CA GLU A 106 -4.72 -6.62 -2.15
C GLU A 106 -5.79 -6.60 -3.25
N LEU A 107 -5.37 -6.44 -4.49
CA LEU A 107 -6.29 -6.40 -5.63
C LEU A 107 -6.65 -7.83 -6.06
N ALA A 108 -7.93 -8.07 -6.31
CA ALA A 108 -8.40 -9.38 -6.77
C ALA A 108 -7.92 -9.73 -8.18
N ALA A 109 -7.64 -8.71 -9.00
CA ALA A 109 -7.10 -8.85 -10.34
C ALA A 109 -5.97 -7.83 -10.56
N PRO A 110 -4.97 -8.14 -11.41
CA PRO A 110 -3.95 -7.17 -11.80
C PRO A 110 -4.59 -5.95 -12.49
N VAL A 111 -4.11 -4.76 -12.14
CA VAL A 111 -4.55 -3.50 -12.76
C VAL A 111 -3.35 -2.80 -13.38
N ALA A 112 -3.50 -2.40 -14.64
CA ALA A 112 -2.47 -1.65 -15.35
C ALA A 112 -2.29 -0.26 -14.72
N HIS A 113 -1.04 0.08 -14.37
CA HIS A 113 -0.76 1.37 -13.77
C HIS A 113 -0.84 2.49 -14.82
N ILE A 114 -1.81 3.40 -14.64
CA ILE A 114 -2.22 4.41 -15.63
C ILE A 114 -1.06 5.26 -16.18
N TRP A 115 -0.07 5.61 -15.34
CA TRP A 115 1.07 6.42 -15.79
C TRP A 115 1.96 5.71 -16.82
N PHE A 116 2.12 4.39 -16.75
CA PHE A 116 2.95 3.65 -17.71
C PHE A 116 2.17 3.29 -18.98
N LEU A 117 0.84 3.31 -18.91
CA LEU A 117 -0.07 3.06 -20.02
C LEU A 117 -0.34 4.33 -20.84
N LYS A 118 -0.91 5.37 -20.21
CA LYS A 118 -1.48 6.55 -20.89
C LYS A 118 -0.50 7.72 -21.04
N SER A 119 0.65 7.72 -20.33
CA SER A 119 1.68 8.74 -20.55
C SER A 119 2.20 8.61 -21.99
N LEU A 120 2.44 9.75 -22.65
CA LEU A 120 2.98 9.77 -24.02
C LEU A 120 4.49 10.07 -23.96
N PRO A 121 5.35 9.20 -24.54
CA PRO A 121 5.03 7.92 -25.16
C PRO A 121 4.70 6.81 -24.13
N SER A 122 3.80 5.89 -24.50
CA SER A 122 3.40 4.77 -23.63
C SER A 122 4.60 3.87 -23.35
N ARG A 123 4.96 3.72 -22.08
CA ARG A 123 6.11 2.90 -21.68
C ARG A 123 5.83 1.42 -21.91
N ILE A 124 4.60 0.99 -21.63
CA ILE A 124 4.15 -0.39 -21.89
C ILE A 124 4.08 -0.66 -23.39
N GLY A 125 3.50 0.26 -24.17
CA GLY A 125 3.42 0.14 -25.63
C GLY A 125 4.79 0.02 -26.28
N LEU A 126 5.74 0.87 -25.89
CA LEU A 126 7.10 0.82 -26.39
C LEU A 126 7.82 -0.49 -26.02
N LEU A 127 7.59 -1.01 -24.81
CA LEU A 127 8.24 -2.24 -24.35
C LEU A 127 7.72 -3.49 -25.08
N LEU A 128 6.43 -3.51 -25.39
CA LEU A 128 5.78 -4.64 -26.08
C LEU A 128 5.81 -4.53 -27.62
N ASP A 129 6.31 -3.40 -28.15
CA ASP A 129 6.21 -3.04 -29.57
C ASP A 129 4.78 -3.09 -30.11
N MET A 130 3.83 -2.58 -29.32
CA MET A 130 2.41 -2.53 -29.66
C MET A 130 1.88 -1.10 -29.60
N THR A 131 0.91 -0.80 -30.47
CA THR A 131 0.24 0.51 -30.41
C THR A 131 -0.57 0.64 -29.13
N LEU A 132 -0.63 1.86 -28.57
CA LEU A 132 -1.44 2.15 -27.37
C LEU A 132 -2.90 1.72 -27.56
N LYS A 133 -3.47 1.95 -28.76
CA LYS A 133 -4.85 1.56 -29.08
C LYS A 133 -5.05 0.04 -28.98
N ALA A 134 -4.10 -0.77 -29.49
CA ALA A 134 -4.19 -2.22 -29.40
C ALA A 134 -4.18 -2.71 -27.95
N ILE A 135 -3.28 -2.16 -27.11
CA ILE A 135 -3.21 -2.50 -25.68
C ILE A 135 -4.49 -2.09 -24.94
N GLU A 136 -5.05 -0.92 -25.26
CA GLU A 136 -6.30 -0.47 -24.66
C GLU A 136 -7.46 -1.41 -24.99
N ARG A 137 -7.59 -1.87 -26.24
CA ARG A 137 -8.59 -2.87 -26.62
C ARG A 137 -8.48 -4.15 -25.80
N ILE A 138 -7.25 -4.64 -25.58
CA ILE A 138 -7.01 -5.82 -24.74
C ILE A 138 -7.42 -5.55 -23.28
N LEU A 139 -7.04 -4.38 -22.73
CA LEU A 139 -7.37 -4.02 -21.34
C LEU A 139 -8.87 -3.80 -21.10
N TYR A 140 -9.60 -3.35 -22.12
CA TYR A 140 -11.05 -3.21 -22.07
C TYR A 140 -11.81 -4.48 -22.49
N PHE A 141 -11.10 -5.61 -22.62
CA PHE A 141 -11.67 -6.90 -23.00
C PHE A 141 -12.36 -6.90 -24.38
N GLU A 142 -11.95 -6.03 -25.30
CA GLU A 142 -12.44 -6.03 -26.68
C GLU A 142 -11.76 -7.11 -27.53
N ASN A 143 -10.45 -7.31 -27.32
CA ASN A 143 -9.62 -8.25 -28.08
C ASN A 143 -8.80 -9.14 -27.16
N TYR A 144 -8.48 -10.35 -27.64
CA TYR A 144 -7.50 -11.24 -27.02
C TYR A 144 -6.10 -10.96 -27.59
N VAL A 145 -5.08 -11.43 -26.88
CA VAL A 145 -3.68 -11.34 -27.33
C VAL A 145 -2.97 -12.67 -27.13
N VAL A 146 -2.22 -13.09 -28.14
CA VAL A 146 -1.41 -14.31 -28.10
C VAL A 146 -0.17 -14.05 -27.23
N THR A 147 -0.13 -14.67 -26.06
CA THR A 147 1.01 -14.56 -25.13
C THR A 147 2.14 -15.52 -25.49
N GLU A 148 1.80 -16.76 -25.86
CA GLU A 148 2.72 -17.82 -26.28
C GLU A 148 2.15 -18.60 -27.48
N PRO A 149 2.77 -18.51 -28.68
CA PRO A 149 2.20 -19.10 -29.90
C PRO A 149 2.42 -20.62 -30.05
N GLY A 150 3.35 -21.21 -29.29
CA GLY A 150 3.64 -22.66 -29.37
C GLY A 150 4.04 -23.10 -30.78
N LEU A 151 3.38 -24.15 -31.29
CA LEU A 151 3.59 -24.72 -32.64
C LEU A 151 2.54 -24.25 -33.66
N THR A 152 1.75 -23.24 -33.32
CA THR A 152 0.72 -22.71 -34.23
C THR A 152 1.33 -21.70 -35.21
N ALA A 153 0.55 -21.28 -36.21
CA ALA A 153 0.94 -20.22 -37.14
C ALA A 153 0.77 -18.80 -36.56
N LEU A 154 0.33 -18.68 -35.30
CA LEU A 154 0.10 -17.40 -34.65
C LEU A 154 1.42 -16.73 -34.25
N GLU A 155 1.43 -15.41 -34.20
CA GLU A 155 2.57 -14.62 -33.75
C GLU A 155 2.38 -14.17 -32.29
N ARG A 156 3.49 -14.03 -31.56
CA ARG A 156 3.46 -13.43 -30.22
C ARG A 156 3.00 -11.97 -30.33
N ASN A 157 2.13 -11.54 -29.42
CA ASN A 157 1.48 -10.23 -29.43
C ASN A 157 0.48 -10.00 -30.58
N GLN A 158 0.14 -11.04 -31.35
CA GLN A 158 -0.96 -10.96 -32.30
C GLN A 158 -2.28 -10.77 -31.54
N THR A 159 -3.08 -9.79 -31.98
CA THR A 159 -4.42 -9.55 -31.42
C THR A 159 -5.47 -10.34 -32.19
N LEU A 160 -6.39 -10.96 -31.47
CA LEU A 160 -7.51 -11.72 -32.03
C LEU A 160 -8.83 -11.11 -31.57
N THR A 161 -9.87 -11.18 -32.38
CA THR A 161 -11.23 -10.83 -31.96
C THR A 161 -11.90 -12.00 -31.22
N GLU A 162 -13.12 -11.83 -30.73
CA GLU A 162 -13.87 -12.92 -30.06
C GLU A 162 -14.32 -14.04 -31.03
N ASP A 163 -14.46 -13.71 -32.32
CA ASP A 163 -14.90 -14.65 -33.36
C ASP A 163 -13.74 -15.48 -33.97
N GLU A 164 -12.49 -15.16 -33.64
CA GLU A 164 -11.25 -15.79 -34.15
C GLU A 164 -10.61 -16.75 -33.12
#